data_AF-A0A563VKJ9-F1
#
_entry.id   AF-A0A563VKJ9-F1
#
_cell.length_a   1.000
_cell.length_b   1.000
_cell.length_c   1.000
_cell.angle_alpha   90.00
_cell.angle_beta   90.00
_cell.angle_gamma   90.00
#
_symmetry.space_group_name_H-M   'P 1'
#
loop_
_entity.id
_entity.type
_entity.pdbx_description
1 polymer ?
#
loop_
_entity_poly.entity_id
_entity_poly.type
_entity_poly.pdbx_seq_one_letter_code
_entity_poly.pdbx_strand_id
1 'polypeptide(L)'
;MDISLIKWKTKQQLKKLLIPEKIKVFFLHIPKSGGTSIDKAILKHYLHSYSRIEASPSHQTAKMLYGIDIEKGETNKLLQFREQLVIYEMFRGTQYISGHVSYNSQTWEKFHQQYIYITCLRHPVKRYISNYFYNAFKQSDHFKIKEDLPTFLNTPLGKESGFEYIRYFGGISEKANYDYTSSVAIASAKDNLDKLAIVGFLENLKDFIFQFKQQTGTKLKITHRRKNPVNNPHVDEETMKKIEIICAPDLELYEYAKQKFGVNC
;
A
#
# COMPACT_ATOMS: atom_id res chain seq x y z
N MET A 1 30.37 13.21 33.28
CA MET A 1 29.77 12.90 31.97
C MET A 1 29.71 11.39 31.81
N ASP A 2 28.53 10.86 31.51
CA ASP A 2 28.31 9.41 31.45
C ASP A 2 28.93 8.81 30.16
N ILE A 3 29.92 7.94 30.36
CA ILE A 3 30.69 7.26 29.31
C ILE A 3 29.76 6.41 28.41
N SER A 4 28.63 5.92 28.94
CA SER A 4 27.63 5.16 28.18
C SER A 4 26.89 6.04 27.16
N LEU A 5 26.53 7.26 27.55
CA LEU A 5 25.91 8.29 26.71
C LEU A 5 26.85 8.76 25.60
N ILE A 6 28.14 8.91 25.91
CA ILE A 6 29.18 9.25 24.92
C ILE A 6 29.31 8.10 23.90
N LYS A 7 29.52 6.85 24.35
CA LYS A 7 29.62 5.68 23.48
C LYS A 7 28.38 5.49 22.58
N TRP A 8 27.19 5.76 23.12
CA TRP A 8 25.93 5.68 22.36
C TRP A 8 25.85 6.75 21.26
N LYS A 9 26.18 8.01 21.57
CA LYS A 9 26.22 9.10 20.57
C LYS A 9 27.27 8.83 19.48
N THR A 10 28.47 8.37 19.86
CA THR A 10 29.53 8.03 18.91
C THR A 10 29.12 6.87 17.98
N LYS A 11 28.45 5.83 18.52
CA LYS A 11 27.93 4.72 17.72
C LYS A 11 26.83 5.15 16.74
N GLN A 12 25.98 6.11 17.12
CA GLN A 12 24.99 6.69 16.21
C GLN A 12 25.63 7.56 15.12
N GLN A 13 26.64 8.36 15.45
CA GLN A 13 27.40 9.14 14.47
C GLN A 13 28.14 8.23 13.49
N LEU A 14 28.81 7.18 13.96
CA LEU A 14 29.47 6.19 13.12
C LEU A 14 28.47 5.45 12.21
N LYS A 15 27.28 5.10 12.68
CA LYS A 15 26.21 4.55 11.83
C LYS A 15 25.80 5.53 10.72
N LYS A 16 25.71 6.84 11.01
CA LYS A 16 25.42 7.85 9.99
C LYS A 16 26.53 7.98 8.93
N LEU A 17 27.80 7.79 9.33
CA LEU A 17 28.94 7.79 8.41
C LEU A 17 29.02 6.52 7.53
N LEU A 18 28.51 5.38 8.02
CA LEU A 18 28.60 4.09 7.33
C LEU A 18 27.41 3.78 6.42
N ILE A 19 26.27 4.45 6.59
CA ILE A 19 25.09 4.27 5.74
C ILE A 19 25.12 5.35 4.65
N PRO A 20 25.29 4.99 3.37
CA PRO A 20 25.26 5.97 2.28
C PRO A 20 23.95 6.75 2.30
N GLU A 21 24.02 8.07 2.22
CA GLU A 21 22.82 8.90 2.07
C GLU A 21 22.18 8.63 0.70
N LYS A 22 20.88 8.33 0.71
CA LYS A 22 20.09 8.03 -0.47
C LYS A 22 18.81 8.85 -0.44
N ILE A 23 18.23 9.07 -1.63
CA ILE A 23 16.86 9.56 -1.75
C ILE A 23 15.96 8.66 -0.91
N LYS A 24 15.24 9.24 0.05
CA LYS A 24 14.37 8.46 0.91
C LYS A 24 13.07 8.16 0.17
N VAL A 25 12.58 6.95 0.32
CA VAL A 25 11.45 6.43 -0.43
C VAL A 25 10.41 5.91 0.55
N PHE A 26 9.17 6.39 0.41
CA PHE A 26 8.02 5.76 1.03
C PHE A 26 7.18 5.08 -0.05
N PHE A 27 7.13 3.75 0.01
CA PHE A 27 6.30 2.94 -0.87
C PHE A 27 4.94 2.67 -0.20
N LEU A 28 3.94 3.44 -0.62
CA LEU A 28 2.54 3.25 -0.28
C LEU A 28 2.04 2.02 -1.05
N HIS A 29 2.17 0.85 -0.42
CA HIS A 29 1.96 -0.44 -1.05
C HIS A 29 0.50 -0.86 -0.93
N ILE A 30 -0.22 -0.87 -2.06
CA ILE A 30 -1.59 -1.41 -2.09
C ILE A 30 -1.56 -2.94 -2.13
N PRO A 31 -2.37 -3.64 -1.32
CA PRO A 31 -2.51 -5.09 -1.42
C PRO A 31 -2.77 -5.56 -2.87
N LYS A 32 -2.11 -6.65 -3.26
CA LYS A 32 -2.35 -7.39 -4.51
C LYS A 32 -2.08 -6.62 -5.82
N SER A 33 -1.33 -5.53 -5.76
CA SER A 33 -0.81 -4.80 -6.94
C SER A 33 0.62 -5.19 -7.33
N GLY A 34 1.10 -6.36 -6.89
CA GLY A 34 2.47 -6.83 -7.18
C GLY A 34 3.55 -6.23 -6.29
N GLY A 35 3.16 -5.44 -5.28
CA GLY A 35 4.09 -4.69 -4.45
C GLY A 35 5.08 -5.54 -3.64
N THR A 36 4.82 -6.82 -3.33
CA THR A 36 5.87 -7.66 -2.71
C THR A 36 7.11 -7.83 -3.60
N SER A 37 6.94 -7.95 -4.92
CA SER A 37 8.07 -8.11 -5.85
C SER A 37 8.83 -6.80 -6.01
N ILE A 38 8.11 -5.68 -6.06
CA ILE A 38 8.67 -4.32 -6.10
C ILE A 38 9.45 -4.02 -4.82
N ASP A 39 8.81 -4.22 -3.67
CA ASP A 39 9.38 -3.98 -2.35
C ASP A 39 10.67 -4.78 -2.15
N LYS A 40 10.68 -6.06 -2.51
CA LYS A 40 11.91 -6.88 -2.49
C LYS A 40 13.00 -6.35 -3.42
N ALA A 41 12.65 -5.78 -4.57
CA ALA A 41 13.62 -5.20 -5.49
C ALA A 41 14.23 -3.92 -4.90
N ILE A 42 13.40 -3.05 -4.31
CA ILE A 42 13.85 -1.81 -3.66
C ILE A 42 14.70 -2.13 -2.43
N LEU A 43 14.27 -3.04 -1.56
CA LEU A 43 14.98 -3.41 -0.32
C LEU A 43 16.44 -3.80 -0.53
N LYS A 44 16.77 -4.45 -1.65
CA LYS A 44 18.16 -4.81 -1.99
C LYS A 44 19.09 -3.60 -2.10
N HIS A 45 18.54 -2.41 -2.32
CA HIS A 45 19.28 -1.16 -2.39
C HIS A 45 19.22 -0.35 -1.09
N TYR A 46 18.39 -0.72 -0.12
CA TYR A 46 18.21 0.00 1.16
C TYR A 46 18.48 -0.89 2.38
N LEU A 47 19.31 -1.93 2.23
CA LEU A 47 19.55 -2.99 3.24
C LEU A 47 19.96 -2.48 4.63
N HIS A 48 20.55 -1.30 4.73
CA HIS A 48 21.03 -0.72 5.98
C HIS A 48 20.07 0.27 6.64
N SER A 49 19.01 0.69 5.95
CA SER A 49 18.03 1.67 6.46
C SER A 49 16.67 1.45 5.79
N TYR A 50 15.95 0.45 6.29
CA TYR A 50 14.59 0.15 5.84
C TYR A 50 13.67 -0.25 6.99
N SER A 51 12.37 -0.05 6.79
CA SER A 51 11.32 -0.58 7.64
C SER A 51 10.12 -1.01 6.79
N ARG A 52 9.71 -2.28 6.92
CA ARG A 52 8.45 -2.77 6.36
C ARG A 52 7.43 -2.83 7.48
N ILE A 53 6.31 -2.14 7.32
CA ILE A 53 5.16 -2.27 8.21
C ILE A 53 4.47 -3.61 7.90
N GLU A 54 4.79 -4.62 8.70
CA GLU A 54 4.34 -5.99 8.49
C GLU A 54 2.83 -6.14 8.76
N ALA A 55 2.12 -6.78 7.83
CA ALA A 55 0.65 -6.81 7.82
C ALA A 55 0.04 -7.54 9.02
N SER A 56 0.62 -8.70 9.38
CA SER A 56 0.10 -9.57 10.45
C SER A 56 0.39 -9.02 11.86
N PRO A 57 1.63 -8.64 12.21
CA PRO A 57 1.90 -8.01 13.50
C PRO A 57 1.10 -6.73 13.71
N SER A 58 1.04 -5.84 12.70
CA SER A 58 0.27 -4.60 12.83
C SER A 58 -1.22 -4.83 13.04
N HIS A 59 -1.79 -5.87 12.41
CA HIS A 59 -3.17 -6.26 12.64
C HIS A 59 -3.40 -6.79 14.06
N GLN A 60 -2.55 -7.70 14.55
CA GLN A 60 -2.66 -8.25 15.90
C GLN A 60 -2.55 -7.14 16.96
N THR A 61 -1.62 -6.20 16.79
CA THR A 61 -1.46 -5.05 17.68
C THR A 61 -2.70 -4.15 17.66
N ALA A 62 -3.21 -3.79 16.47
CA ALA A 62 -4.42 -2.97 16.37
C ALA A 62 -5.65 -3.66 16.98
N LYS A 63 -5.77 -4.99 16.81
CA LYS A 63 -6.82 -5.80 17.45
C LYS A 63 -6.72 -5.77 18.97
N MET A 64 -5.51 -5.93 19.52
CA MET A 64 -5.28 -5.85 20.96
C MET A 64 -5.59 -4.46 21.53
N LEU A 65 -5.18 -3.39 20.85
CA LEU A 65 -5.31 -2.02 21.36
C LEU A 65 -6.70 -1.41 21.17
N TYR A 66 -7.37 -1.72 20.07
CA TYR A 66 -8.61 -1.04 19.67
C TYR A 66 -9.80 -1.98 19.54
N GLY A 67 -9.61 -3.30 19.72
CA GLY A 67 -10.70 -4.28 19.61
C GLY A 67 -11.26 -4.44 18.20
N ILE A 68 -10.51 -4.08 17.14
CA ILE A 68 -11.03 -4.07 15.77
C ILE A 68 -11.56 -5.44 15.31
N ASP A 69 -12.70 -5.40 14.63
CA ASP A 69 -13.29 -6.53 13.93
C ASP A 69 -13.33 -6.28 12.41
N ILE A 70 -12.34 -6.84 11.71
CA ILE A 70 -12.19 -6.62 10.28
C ILE A 70 -13.24 -7.36 9.45
N GLU A 71 -13.81 -8.45 9.97
CA GLU A 71 -14.91 -9.15 9.30
C GLU A 71 -16.15 -8.23 9.21
N LYS A 72 -16.27 -7.28 10.14
CA LYS A 72 -17.29 -6.22 10.13
C LYS A 72 -16.91 -4.96 9.35
N GLY A 73 -15.74 -4.93 8.71
CA GLY A 73 -15.26 -3.74 7.98
C GLY A 73 -14.55 -2.69 8.82
N GLU A 74 -14.20 -2.97 10.09
CA GLU A 74 -13.56 -2.00 10.99
C GLU A 74 -12.06 -1.82 10.72
N THR A 75 -11.75 -1.43 9.50
CA THR A 75 -10.38 -1.44 8.99
C THR A 75 -9.69 -0.09 9.18
N ASN A 76 -10.41 0.99 9.50
CA ASN A 76 -9.85 2.36 9.62
C ASN A 76 -8.85 2.49 10.77
N LYS A 77 -9.16 1.92 11.94
CA LYS A 77 -8.23 1.92 13.09
C LYS A 77 -6.93 1.15 12.80
N LEU A 78 -6.99 0.09 11.99
CA LEU A 78 -5.79 -0.59 11.51
C LEU A 78 -4.93 0.32 10.62
N LEU A 79 -5.54 1.01 9.65
CA LEU A 79 -4.79 1.91 8.78
C LEU A 79 -4.21 3.09 9.58
N GLN A 80 -4.96 3.63 10.56
CA GLN A 80 -4.50 4.72 11.43
C GLN A 80 -3.28 4.28 12.26
N PHE A 81 -3.30 3.07 12.81
CA PHE A 81 -2.15 2.52 13.51
C PHE A 81 -0.93 2.39 12.59
N ARG A 82 -1.13 1.93 11.35
CA ARG A 82 -0.02 1.81 10.39
C ARG A 82 0.52 3.17 9.95
N GLU A 83 -0.31 4.20 9.84
CA GLU A 83 0.12 5.59 9.60
C GLU A 83 1.06 6.06 10.72
N GLN A 84 0.69 5.81 11.98
CA GLN A 84 1.53 6.16 13.14
C GLN A 84 2.91 5.48 13.08
N LEU A 85 2.97 4.21 12.64
CA LEU A 85 4.24 3.51 12.45
C LEU A 85 5.08 4.12 11.32
N VAL A 86 4.47 4.53 10.21
CA VAL A 86 5.18 5.23 9.12
C VAL A 86 5.72 6.57 9.61
N ILE A 87 4.92 7.36 10.32
CA ILE A 87 5.33 8.65 10.90
C ILE A 87 6.54 8.45 11.84
N TYR A 88 6.48 7.43 12.70
CA TYR A 88 7.58 7.07 13.59
C TYR A 88 8.87 6.77 12.80
N GLU A 89 8.79 5.95 11.75
CA GLU A 89 9.94 5.63 10.90
C GLU A 89 10.46 6.84 10.11
N MET A 90 9.58 7.74 9.68
CA MET A 90 9.95 8.98 9.01
C MET A 90 10.75 9.91 9.94
N PHE A 91 10.31 10.06 11.21
CA PHE A 91 11.06 10.79 12.23
C PHE A 91 12.38 10.13 12.60
N ARG A 92 12.46 8.78 12.58
CA ARG A 92 13.73 8.06 12.73
C ARG A 92 14.70 8.30 11.56
N GLY A 93 14.22 8.80 10.42
CA GLY A 93 15.02 9.02 9.22
C GLY A 93 15.30 7.74 8.43
N THR A 94 14.46 6.72 8.56
CA THR A 94 14.57 5.46 7.82
C THR A 94 14.49 5.72 6.32
N GLN A 95 15.50 5.30 5.55
CA GLN A 95 15.60 5.69 4.13
C GLN A 95 14.56 5.01 3.24
N TYR A 96 14.14 3.79 3.56
CA TYR A 96 13.07 3.11 2.82
C TYR A 96 11.98 2.60 3.74
N ILE A 97 10.76 3.09 3.55
CA ILE A 97 9.59 2.68 4.33
C ILE A 97 8.58 2.07 3.36
N SER A 98 7.97 0.94 3.72
CA SER A 98 6.90 0.36 2.91
C SER A 98 5.83 -0.29 3.76
N GLY A 99 4.60 -0.30 3.28
CA GLY A 99 3.50 -0.91 4.01
C GLY A 99 2.13 -0.68 3.39
N HIS A 100 1.16 -1.46 3.87
CA HIS A 100 -0.24 -1.31 3.56
C HIS A 100 -0.87 -0.20 4.42
N VAL A 101 -0.62 1.05 4.01
CA VAL A 101 -0.94 2.26 4.77
C VAL A 101 -1.72 3.24 3.89
N SER A 102 -2.67 3.96 4.47
CA SER A 102 -3.37 5.05 3.79
C SER A 102 -2.48 6.28 3.66
N TYR A 103 -2.79 7.09 2.65
CA TYR A 103 -2.27 8.42 2.47
C TYR A 103 -2.75 9.31 3.60
N ASN A 104 -1.84 10.11 4.16
CA ASN A 104 -2.13 11.05 5.22
C ASN A 104 -1.54 12.40 4.83
N SER A 105 -2.41 13.42 4.65
CA SER A 105 -2.01 14.74 4.18
C SER A 105 -1.02 15.43 5.13
N GLN A 106 -1.21 15.32 6.45
CA GLN A 106 -0.29 15.91 7.43
C GLN A 106 1.10 15.26 7.35
N THR A 107 1.16 13.96 7.11
CA THR A 107 2.42 13.23 6.92
C THR A 107 3.10 13.66 5.64
N TRP A 108 2.35 13.80 4.55
CA TRP A 108 2.89 14.31 3.29
C TRP A 108 3.42 15.73 3.43
N GLU A 109 2.64 16.69 3.95
CA GLU A 109 3.06 18.08 4.16
C GLU A 109 4.35 18.17 5.00
N LYS A 110 4.49 17.29 6.00
CA LYS A 110 5.67 17.28 6.86
C LYS A 110 6.93 16.72 6.18
N PHE A 111 6.78 15.71 5.31
CA PHE A 111 7.89 14.86 4.86
C PHE A 111 8.09 14.80 3.34
N HIS A 112 7.24 15.43 2.52
CA HIS A 112 7.32 15.33 1.05
C HIS A 112 8.63 15.89 0.47
N GLN A 113 9.28 16.82 1.15
CA GLN A 113 10.60 17.33 0.75
C GLN A 113 11.75 16.38 1.10
N GLN A 114 11.51 15.40 1.99
CA GLN A 114 12.52 14.45 2.45
C GLN A 114 12.35 13.06 1.85
N TYR A 115 11.11 12.69 1.50
CA TYR A 115 10.74 11.38 0.97
C TYR A 115 9.99 11.56 -0.35
N ILE A 116 10.38 10.79 -1.35
CA ILE A 116 9.51 10.57 -2.51
C ILE A 116 8.46 9.52 -2.15
N TYR A 117 7.20 9.81 -2.46
CA TYR A 117 6.08 8.91 -2.26
C TYR A 117 5.83 8.16 -3.56
N ILE A 118 5.79 6.84 -3.50
CA ILE A 118 5.62 6.01 -4.69
C ILE A 118 4.54 4.96 -4.46
N THR A 119 3.88 4.54 -5.54
CA THR A 119 2.93 3.42 -5.52
C THR A 119 2.95 2.63 -6.83
N CYS A 120 2.28 1.49 -6.82
CA CYS A 120 2.02 0.71 -8.02
C CYS A 120 0.59 0.18 -7.97
N LEU A 121 -0.16 0.45 -9.03
CA LEU A 121 -1.55 0.09 -9.24
C LEU A 121 -1.66 -1.16 -10.11
N ARG A 122 -2.82 -1.79 -10.06
CA ARG A 122 -3.26 -2.91 -10.90
C ARG A 122 -4.71 -2.65 -11.29
N HIS A 123 -5.19 -3.17 -12.42
CA HIS A 123 -6.61 -3.07 -12.74
C HIS A 123 -7.51 -3.50 -11.55
N PRO A 124 -8.44 -2.66 -11.07
CA PRO A 124 -9.20 -2.89 -9.82
C PRO A 124 -9.89 -4.24 -9.74
N VAL A 125 -10.63 -4.64 -10.79
CA VAL A 125 -11.28 -5.96 -10.85
C VAL A 125 -10.27 -7.11 -10.72
N LYS A 126 -9.11 -7.01 -11.39
CA LYS A 126 -8.04 -8.03 -11.29
C LYS A 126 -7.40 -8.05 -9.89
N ARG A 127 -7.26 -6.88 -9.25
CA ARG A 127 -6.80 -6.76 -7.86
C ARG A 127 -7.81 -7.43 -6.92
N TYR A 128 -9.09 -7.11 -7.05
CA TYR A 128 -10.19 -7.64 -6.24
C TYR A 128 -10.23 -9.18 -6.28
N ILE A 129 -10.33 -9.75 -7.50
CA ILE A 129 -10.32 -11.21 -7.71
C ILE A 129 -9.05 -11.81 -7.10
N SER A 130 -7.89 -11.20 -7.35
CA SER A 130 -6.64 -11.69 -6.79
C SER A 130 -6.60 -11.64 -5.26
N ASN A 131 -7.25 -10.66 -4.64
CA ASN A 131 -7.35 -10.54 -3.18
C ASN A 131 -8.25 -11.63 -2.61
N TYR A 132 -9.45 -11.79 -3.16
CA TYR A 132 -10.38 -12.83 -2.75
C TYR A 132 -9.73 -14.22 -2.80
N PHE A 133 -9.25 -14.64 -3.97
CA PHE A 133 -8.67 -15.98 -4.14
C PHE A 133 -7.39 -16.19 -3.31
N TYR A 134 -6.61 -15.14 -3.06
CA TYR A 134 -5.47 -15.28 -2.17
C TYR A 134 -5.92 -15.50 -0.71
N ASN A 135 -6.91 -14.75 -0.25
CA ASN A 135 -7.35 -14.80 1.13
C ASN A 135 -8.25 -16.00 1.44
N ALA A 136 -8.99 -16.52 0.46
CA ALA A 136 -9.78 -17.73 0.60
C ALA A 136 -8.91 -19.00 0.63
N PHE A 137 -7.82 -19.05 -0.13
CA PHE A 137 -7.04 -20.29 -0.35
C PHE A 137 -5.61 -20.29 0.24
N LYS A 138 -5.19 -19.22 0.91
CA LYS A 138 -3.91 -19.24 1.65
C LYS A 138 -3.98 -20.19 2.86
N GLN A 139 -2.82 -20.72 3.24
CA GLN A 139 -2.69 -21.59 4.41
C GLN A 139 -2.86 -20.84 5.74
N SER A 140 -2.41 -19.57 5.81
CA SER A 140 -2.50 -18.74 7.01
C SER A 140 -3.92 -18.26 7.27
N ASP A 141 -4.33 -18.23 8.54
CA ASP A 141 -5.65 -17.70 8.94
C ASP A 141 -5.73 -16.16 8.98
N HIS A 142 -4.61 -15.46 8.81
CA HIS A 142 -4.56 -14.01 8.87
C HIS A 142 -5.35 -13.35 7.74
N PHE A 143 -6.52 -12.77 7.99
CA PHE A 143 -7.50 -12.28 6.99
C PHE A 143 -8.09 -13.37 6.08
N LYS A 144 -8.32 -14.57 6.59
CA LYS A 144 -8.88 -15.65 5.76
C LYS A 144 -10.36 -15.40 5.46
N ILE A 145 -10.75 -15.55 4.20
CA ILE A 145 -12.16 -15.46 3.78
C ILE A 145 -12.71 -16.88 3.78
N LYS A 146 -13.87 -17.09 4.42
CA LYS A 146 -14.49 -18.42 4.55
C LYS A 146 -15.63 -18.61 3.56
N GLU A 147 -16.24 -17.52 3.14
CA GLU A 147 -17.36 -17.45 2.23
C GLU A 147 -16.92 -17.74 0.78
N ASP A 148 -17.80 -18.38 0.01
CA ASP A 148 -17.67 -18.41 -1.44
C ASP A 148 -17.76 -16.99 -2.03
N LEU A 149 -17.34 -16.83 -3.29
CA LEU A 149 -17.23 -15.52 -3.91
C LEU A 149 -18.59 -14.81 -3.96
N PRO A 150 -19.68 -15.42 -4.47
CA PRO A 150 -21.00 -14.76 -4.51
C PRO A 150 -21.49 -14.28 -3.14
N THR A 151 -21.29 -15.08 -2.09
CA THR A 151 -21.65 -14.71 -0.71
C THR A 151 -20.76 -13.59 -0.20
N PHE A 152 -19.45 -13.69 -0.41
CA PHE A 152 -18.47 -12.68 0.00
C PHE A 152 -18.80 -11.29 -0.56
N LEU A 153 -19.22 -11.18 -1.82
CA LEU A 153 -19.59 -9.90 -2.45
C LEU A 153 -20.70 -9.13 -1.72
N ASN A 154 -21.51 -9.82 -0.89
CA ASN A 154 -22.58 -9.20 -0.11
C ASN A 154 -22.16 -8.76 1.29
N THR A 155 -21.00 -9.23 1.78
CA THR A 155 -20.48 -8.89 3.11
C THR A 155 -19.94 -7.45 3.15
N PRO A 156 -19.85 -6.82 4.34
CA PRO A 156 -19.18 -5.52 4.49
C PRO A 156 -17.75 -5.52 3.92
N LEU A 157 -16.95 -6.54 4.28
CA LEU A 157 -15.57 -6.69 3.80
C LEU A 157 -15.49 -6.88 2.28
N GLY A 158 -16.45 -7.60 1.69
CA GLY A 158 -16.54 -7.79 0.24
C GLY A 158 -16.81 -6.49 -0.48
N LYS A 159 -17.71 -5.65 0.04
CA LYS A 159 -17.97 -4.31 -0.53
C LYS A 159 -16.74 -3.41 -0.37
N GLU A 160 -16.15 -3.35 0.83
CA GLU A 160 -14.95 -2.55 1.12
C GLU A 160 -13.74 -2.92 0.27
N SER A 161 -13.60 -4.21 -0.07
CA SER A 161 -12.53 -4.67 -0.95
C SER A 161 -12.60 -4.08 -2.35
N GLY A 162 -13.73 -3.48 -2.75
CA GLY A 162 -13.99 -2.84 -4.04
C GLY A 162 -13.42 -1.45 -4.20
N PHE A 163 -13.30 -0.71 -3.09
CA PHE A 163 -12.86 0.69 -3.07
C PHE A 163 -11.57 0.88 -2.26
N GLU A 164 -10.65 -0.10 -2.32
CA GLU A 164 -9.37 -0.02 -1.61
C GLU A 164 -8.52 1.16 -2.09
N TYR A 165 -8.51 1.49 -3.38
CA TYR A 165 -7.74 2.66 -3.85
C TYR A 165 -8.31 3.95 -3.29
N ILE A 166 -9.63 4.12 -3.29
CA ILE A 166 -10.21 5.34 -2.70
C ILE A 166 -9.87 5.44 -1.22
N ARG A 167 -9.85 4.31 -0.51
CA ARG A 167 -9.53 4.29 0.92
C ARG A 167 -8.04 4.52 1.22
N TYR A 168 -7.15 3.99 0.39
CA TYR A 168 -5.71 4.18 0.56
C TYR A 168 -5.25 5.55 0.08
N PHE A 169 -5.81 6.12 -0.99
CA PHE A 169 -5.36 7.41 -1.52
C PHE A 169 -6.21 8.59 -1.02
N GLY A 170 -7.50 8.41 -0.75
CA GLY A 170 -8.36 9.42 -0.13
C GLY A 170 -8.07 9.64 1.36
N GLY A 171 -7.40 8.68 2.00
CA GLY A 171 -7.05 8.75 3.41
C GLY A 171 -8.15 8.26 4.35
N ILE A 172 -7.85 8.27 5.65
CA ILE A 172 -8.78 7.81 6.69
C ILE A 172 -9.71 8.96 7.07
N SER A 173 -11.01 8.71 7.06
CA SER A 173 -12.00 9.66 7.56
C SER A 173 -12.39 9.30 8.99
N GLU A 174 -12.51 10.32 9.85
CA GLU A 174 -13.01 10.18 11.22
C GLU A 174 -14.55 10.18 11.29
N LYS A 175 -15.23 10.47 10.17
CA LYS A 175 -16.69 10.45 10.11
C LYS A 175 -17.19 9.00 10.11
N ALA A 176 -18.05 8.67 11.08
CA ALA A 176 -18.55 7.31 11.30
C ALA A 176 -19.24 6.66 10.08
N ASN A 177 -19.79 7.47 9.16
CA ASN A 177 -20.47 7.01 7.95
C ASN A 177 -19.85 7.65 6.69
N TYR A 178 -18.53 7.74 6.62
CA TYR A 178 -17.87 8.29 5.44
C TYR A 178 -18.07 7.37 4.24
N ASP A 179 -18.68 7.91 3.19
CA ASP A 179 -18.90 7.20 1.94
C ASP A 179 -17.65 7.28 1.04
N TYR A 180 -16.85 6.21 1.07
CA TYR A 180 -15.70 6.01 0.19
C TYR A 180 -16.06 5.80 -1.28
N THR A 181 -17.34 5.70 -1.63
CA THR A 181 -17.82 5.62 -3.01
C THR A 181 -18.28 6.96 -3.57
N SER A 182 -18.36 8.00 -2.72
CA SER A 182 -18.79 9.33 -3.12
C SER A 182 -17.80 10.02 -4.07
N SER A 183 -18.31 10.89 -4.94
CA SER A 183 -17.49 11.71 -5.84
C SER A 183 -16.45 12.57 -5.11
N VAL A 184 -16.76 13.02 -3.89
CA VAL A 184 -15.84 13.77 -3.02
C VAL A 184 -14.67 12.90 -2.57
N ALA A 185 -14.92 11.65 -2.18
CA ALA A 185 -13.87 10.71 -1.81
C ALA A 185 -12.97 10.37 -3.00
N ILE A 186 -13.57 10.14 -4.17
CA ILE A 186 -12.84 9.87 -5.41
C ILE A 186 -11.97 11.08 -5.81
N ALA A 187 -12.52 12.30 -5.76
CA ALA A 187 -11.78 13.53 -6.04
C ALA A 187 -10.58 13.69 -5.08
N SER A 188 -10.79 13.50 -3.78
CA SER A 188 -9.69 13.56 -2.80
C SER A 188 -8.60 12.53 -3.08
N ALA A 189 -8.98 11.31 -3.48
CA ALA A 189 -8.03 10.28 -3.86
C ALA A 189 -7.22 10.66 -5.12
N LYS A 190 -7.84 11.27 -6.13
CA LYS A 190 -7.15 11.82 -7.31
C LYS A 190 -6.15 12.91 -6.92
N ASP A 191 -6.58 13.87 -6.10
CA ASP A 191 -5.74 14.98 -5.64
C ASP A 191 -4.52 14.51 -4.85
N ASN A 192 -4.66 13.43 -4.07
CA ASN A 192 -3.55 12.88 -3.30
C ASN A 192 -2.64 12.02 -4.18
N LEU A 193 -3.20 11.28 -5.15
CA LEU A 193 -2.42 10.50 -6.10
C LEU A 193 -1.50 11.40 -6.95
N ASP A 194 -1.97 12.61 -7.31
CA ASP A 194 -1.19 13.64 -8.01
C ASP A 194 0.07 14.10 -7.29
N LYS A 195 0.13 13.91 -5.97
CA LYS A 195 1.26 14.32 -5.14
C LYS A 195 2.35 13.24 -5.04
N LEU A 196 2.10 12.04 -5.58
CA LEU A 196 3.09 10.97 -5.59
C LEU A 196 4.11 11.20 -6.69
N ALA A 197 5.38 10.96 -6.38
CA ALA A 197 6.48 11.11 -7.34
C ALA A 197 6.44 10.03 -8.42
N ILE A 198 5.93 8.84 -8.10
CA ILE A 198 5.80 7.72 -9.04
C ILE A 198 4.49 6.98 -8.79
N VAL A 199 3.68 6.88 -9.84
CA VAL A 199 2.48 6.05 -9.89
C VAL A 199 2.65 5.05 -11.03
N GLY A 200 3.09 3.82 -10.69
CA GLY A 200 3.31 2.77 -11.68
C GLY A 200 2.11 1.85 -11.87
N PHE A 201 2.17 1.01 -12.90
CA PHE A 201 1.15 0.00 -13.21
C PHE A 201 1.78 -1.39 -13.27
N LEU A 202 1.14 -2.38 -12.66
CA LEU A 202 1.63 -3.76 -12.63
C LEU A 202 1.73 -4.35 -14.04
N GLU A 203 0.82 -3.93 -14.92
CA GLU A 203 0.77 -4.28 -16.33
C GLU A 203 1.94 -3.68 -17.13
N ASN A 204 2.61 -2.63 -16.62
CA ASN A 204 3.77 -1.99 -17.25
C ASN A 204 4.88 -1.63 -16.24
N LEU A 205 5.50 -2.64 -15.62
CA LEU A 205 6.59 -2.41 -14.66
C LEU A 205 7.86 -1.82 -15.27
N LYS A 206 8.04 -1.85 -16.60
CA LYS A 206 9.23 -1.28 -17.26
C LYS A 206 9.30 0.23 -17.01
N ASP A 207 8.17 0.91 -17.12
CA ASP A 207 8.07 2.34 -16.89
C ASP A 207 8.31 2.69 -15.41
N PHE A 208 7.71 1.93 -14.47
CA PHE A 208 8.01 2.09 -13.05
C PHE A 208 9.51 1.97 -12.74
N ILE A 209 10.20 0.98 -13.33
CA ILE A 209 11.65 0.80 -13.16
C ILE A 209 12.43 2.00 -13.74
N PHE A 210 11.99 2.53 -14.88
CA PHE A 210 12.59 3.70 -15.51
C PHE A 210 12.44 4.95 -14.64
N GLN A 211 11.21 5.29 -14.24
CA GLN A 211 10.93 6.43 -13.37
C GLN A 211 11.68 6.32 -12.03
N PHE A 212 11.71 5.13 -11.43
CA PHE A 212 12.45 4.91 -10.18
C PHE A 212 13.94 5.16 -10.36
N LYS A 213 14.54 4.73 -11.48
CA LYS A 213 15.94 5.02 -11.80
C LYS A 213 16.16 6.53 -11.98
N GLN A 214 15.26 7.23 -12.67
CA GLN A 214 15.38 8.68 -12.86
C GLN A 214 15.32 9.45 -11.53
N GLN A 215 14.43 9.06 -10.63
CA GLN A 215 14.24 9.73 -9.33
C GLN A 215 15.32 9.37 -8.29
N THR A 216 15.91 8.18 -8.35
CA THR A 216 16.79 7.66 -7.27
C THR A 216 18.20 7.29 -7.73
N GLY A 217 18.49 7.35 -9.03
CA GLY A 217 19.71 6.81 -9.64
C GLY A 217 19.79 5.27 -9.63
N THR A 218 18.80 4.57 -9.06
CA THR A 218 18.88 3.13 -8.81
C THR A 218 18.06 2.34 -9.83
N LYS A 219 18.71 1.42 -10.56
CA LYS A 219 18.02 0.52 -11.49
C LYS A 219 17.53 -0.74 -10.77
N LEU A 220 16.20 -0.89 -10.67
CA LEU A 220 15.59 -2.07 -10.05
C LEU A 220 15.63 -3.30 -10.96
N LYS A 221 15.77 -4.48 -10.35
CA LYS A 221 15.58 -5.79 -10.99
C LYS A 221 14.39 -6.51 -10.35
N ILE A 222 13.20 -6.27 -10.89
CA ILE A 222 11.96 -6.88 -10.40
C ILE A 222 11.82 -8.27 -11.05
N THR A 223 11.74 -9.31 -10.23
CA THR A 223 11.51 -10.69 -10.70
C THR A 223 10.11 -11.12 -10.33
N HIS A 224 9.37 -11.71 -11.28
CA HIS A 224 8.03 -12.20 -11.04
C HIS A 224 8.11 -13.51 -10.23
N ARG A 225 7.92 -13.43 -8.91
CA ARG A 225 8.14 -14.58 -8.01
C ARG A 225 6.90 -15.17 -7.36
N ARG A 226 5.76 -14.47 -7.34
CA ARG A 226 4.56 -14.95 -6.62
C ARG A 226 3.47 -15.38 -7.58
N LYS A 227 3.09 -16.64 -7.46
CA LYS A 227 1.81 -17.16 -7.97
C LYS A 227 0.79 -17.04 -6.83
N ASN A 228 -0.40 -16.58 -7.17
CA ASN A 228 -1.56 -16.67 -6.28
C ASN A 228 -1.86 -18.17 -6.07
N PRO A 229 -2.30 -18.64 -4.87
CA PRO A 229 -2.69 -20.04 -4.69
C PRO A 229 -3.62 -20.58 -5.78
N VAL A 230 -4.50 -19.71 -6.30
CA VAL A 230 -5.32 -20.01 -7.48
C VAL A 230 -4.80 -19.26 -8.70
N ASN A 231 -4.46 -20.01 -9.75
CA ASN A 231 -4.08 -19.46 -11.05
C ASN A 231 -5.31 -19.40 -11.97
N ASN A 232 -5.54 -18.26 -12.62
CA ASN A 232 -6.67 -18.04 -13.54
C ASN A 232 -8.02 -18.58 -13.01
N PRO A 233 -8.50 -18.08 -11.86
CA PRO A 233 -9.78 -18.49 -11.32
C PRO A 233 -10.91 -18.25 -12.32
N HIS A 234 -11.82 -19.20 -12.44
CA HIS A 234 -13.07 -19.00 -13.15
C HIS A 234 -14.02 -18.16 -12.28
N VAL A 235 -14.60 -17.13 -12.88
CA VAL A 235 -15.61 -16.26 -12.30
C VAL A 235 -16.71 -16.14 -13.36
N ASP A 236 -17.94 -16.49 -13.01
CA ASP A 236 -19.08 -16.41 -13.93
C ASP A 236 -19.44 -14.95 -14.25
N GLU A 237 -20.24 -14.76 -15.29
CA GLU A 237 -20.58 -13.44 -15.83
C GLU A 237 -21.36 -12.57 -14.84
N GLU A 238 -22.28 -13.15 -14.07
CA GLU A 238 -23.09 -12.43 -13.08
C GLU A 238 -22.20 -11.92 -11.93
N THR A 239 -21.35 -12.81 -11.40
CA THR A 239 -20.37 -12.47 -10.37
C THR A 239 -19.40 -11.42 -10.87
N MET A 240 -18.95 -11.49 -12.12
CA MET A 240 -18.06 -10.49 -12.71
C MET A 240 -18.70 -9.10 -12.77
N LYS A 241 -19.93 -9.00 -13.29
CA LYS A 241 -20.68 -7.72 -13.33
C LYS A 241 -20.84 -7.11 -11.95
N LYS A 242 -21.09 -7.93 -10.93
CA LYS A 242 -21.21 -7.45 -9.55
C LYS A 242 -19.88 -6.94 -9.00
N ILE A 243 -18.76 -7.60 -9.31
CA ILE A 243 -17.42 -7.10 -8.94
C ILE A 243 -17.13 -5.76 -9.62
N GLU A 244 -17.49 -5.60 -10.89
CA GLU A 244 -17.31 -4.34 -11.62
C GLU A 244 -18.08 -3.19 -10.97
N ILE A 245 -19.35 -3.42 -10.57
CA ILE A 245 -20.16 -2.44 -9.84
C ILE A 245 -19.50 -2.07 -8.51
N ILE A 246 -19.08 -3.07 -7.73
CA ILE A 246 -18.39 -2.87 -6.44
C ILE A 246 -17.08 -2.09 -6.62
N CYS A 247 -16.35 -2.34 -7.72
CA CYS A 247 -15.08 -1.70 -8.03
C CYS A 247 -15.21 -0.36 -8.77
N ALA A 248 -16.42 0.11 -9.08
CA ALA A 248 -16.62 1.31 -9.89
C ALA A 248 -15.83 2.55 -9.39
N PRO A 249 -15.76 2.85 -8.07
CA PRO A 249 -14.95 3.96 -7.58
C PRO A 249 -13.44 3.78 -7.84
N ASP A 250 -12.90 2.58 -7.57
CA ASP A 250 -11.48 2.27 -7.85
C ASP A 250 -11.19 2.28 -9.36
N LEU A 251 -12.15 1.87 -10.20
CA LEU A 251 -12.03 1.92 -11.67
C LEU A 251 -11.93 3.35 -12.17
N GLU A 252 -12.76 4.26 -11.64
CA GLU A 252 -12.69 5.68 -12.00
C GLU A 252 -11.31 6.28 -11.65
N LEU A 253 -10.80 6.01 -10.44
CA LEU A 253 -9.47 6.47 -10.04
C LEU A 253 -8.35 5.81 -10.87
N TYR A 254 -8.48 4.53 -11.20
CA TYR A 254 -7.50 3.81 -12.00
C TYR A 254 -7.41 4.35 -13.43
N GLU A 255 -8.54 4.61 -14.09
CA GLU A 255 -8.55 5.20 -15.44
C GLU A 255 -8.02 6.63 -15.43
N TYR A 256 -8.36 7.43 -14.42
CA TYR A 256 -7.72 8.73 -14.20
C TYR A 256 -6.18 8.61 -14.10
N ALA A 257 -5.71 7.69 -13.26
CA ALA A 257 -4.28 7.47 -13.07
C ALA A 257 -3.61 7.03 -14.37
N LYS A 258 -4.25 6.14 -15.13
CA LYS A 258 -3.74 5.63 -16.40
C LYS A 258 -3.65 6.73 -17.46
N GLN A 259 -4.64 7.62 -17.54
CA GLN A 259 -4.59 8.76 -18.46
C GLN A 259 -3.50 9.78 -18.08
N LYS A 260 -3.27 9.99 -16.78
CA LYS A 260 -2.34 11.00 -16.29
C LYS A 260 -0.89 10.54 -16.20
N PHE A 261 -0.67 9.32 -15.71
CA PHE A 261 0.65 8.77 -15.42
C PHE A 261 1.04 7.62 -16.36
N GLY A 262 0.06 7.02 -17.04
CA GLY A 262 0.35 5.99 -18.02
C GLY A 262 1.05 6.62 -19.22
N VAL A 263 2.25 6.12 -19.53
CA VAL A 263 2.89 6.44 -20.80
C VAL A 263 2.06 5.75 -21.89
N ASN A 264 1.45 6.54 -22.79
CA ASN A 264 0.93 6.02 -24.05
C ASN A 264 2.09 5.28 -24.73
N CYS A 265 1.98 3.96 -24.81
CA CYS A 265 2.96 3.12 -25.48
C CYS A 265 2.99 3.43 -26.97
#